data_AF-A0A2W6SGF9-F1
#
_entry.id   AF-A0A2W6SGF9-F1
#
_cell.length_a   1.000
_cell.length_b   1.000
_cell.length_c   1.000
_cell.angle_alpha   90.00
_cell.angle_beta   90.00
_cell.angle_gamma   90.00
#
_symmetry.space_group_name_H-M   'P 1'
#
loop_
_entity.id
_entity.type
_entity.pdbx_description
1 polymer ?
#
loop_
_entity_poly.entity_id
_entity_poly.type
_entity_poly.pdbx_seq_one_letter_code
_entity_poly.pdbx_strand_id
1 'polypeptide(L)'
;MKEKTTIQVDKNIPKSILIGFALAFLTVFAVEHFSTFSYIPNVNIPSTDSNGKIILSGTYDPTKTPVATLYQTTPFGTRINLPTNGIMCSELLIEGSDFKSYSNKGLLFAKSVFNDYKYLLLFWLVYILITLFFKRYRLKALILILPT
;
A
#
# COMPACT_ATOMS: atom_id res chain seq x y z
N MET A 1 52.92 2.45 6.35
CA MET A 1 51.85 1.90 7.21
C MET A 1 50.67 2.86 7.11
N LYS A 2 49.54 2.46 6.49
CA LYS A 2 48.41 3.36 6.21
C LYS A 2 47.60 3.54 7.51
N GLU A 3 47.54 4.75 8.06
CA GLU A 3 46.71 5.05 9.23
C GLU A 3 45.25 4.69 8.95
N LYS A 4 44.66 3.83 9.80
CA LYS A 4 43.23 3.52 9.76
C LYS A 4 42.47 4.75 10.24
N THR A 5 41.83 5.46 9.32
CA THR A 5 40.88 6.53 9.65
C THR A 5 39.63 5.89 10.27
N THR A 6 39.43 6.09 11.57
CA THR A 6 38.24 5.61 12.28
C THR A 6 37.12 6.62 12.14
N ILE A 7 36.10 6.27 11.34
CA ILE A 7 34.88 7.07 11.20
C ILE A 7 34.04 6.87 12.46
N GLN A 8 33.96 7.88 13.32
CA GLN A 8 33.04 7.88 14.46
C GLN A 8 31.66 8.29 13.99
N VAL A 9 30.78 7.31 13.76
CA VAL A 9 29.38 7.56 13.41
C VAL A 9 28.61 7.88 14.69
N ASP A 10 27.97 9.05 14.73
CA ASP A 10 27.06 9.40 15.82
C ASP A 10 25.89 8.40 15.85
N LYS A 11 25.69 7.73 16.99
CA LYS A 11 24.59 6.78 17.25
C LYS A 11 23.20 7.39 17.02
N ASN A 12 23.09 8.72 17.02
CA ASN A 12 21.85 9.43 16.72
C ASN A 12 21.41 9.32 15.26
N ILE A 13 22.35 9.17 14.32
CA ILE A 13 22.09 9.06 12.88
C ILE A 13 21.34 7.76 12.55
N PRO A 14 21.84 6.55 12.89
CA PRO A 14 21.12 5.32 12.60
C PRO A 14 19.76 5.25 13.32
N LYS A 15 19.65 5.86 14.52
CA LYS A 15 18.36 5.98 15.22
C LYS A 15 17.35 6.84 14.45
N SER A 16 17.78 7.98 13.87
CA SER A 16 16.91 8.80 13.02
C SER A 16 16.48 8.07 11.75
N ILE A 17 17.38 7.29 11.14
CA ILE A 17 17.09 6.49 9.96
C ILE A 17 15.97 5.47 10.24
N LEU A 18 16.08 4.74 11.35
CA LEU A 18 15.05 3.76 11.76
C LEU A 18 13.70 4.42 12.10
N ILE A 19 13.72 5.54 12.83
CA ILE A 19 12.49 6.28 13.16
C ILE A 19 11.83 6.81 11.88
N GLY A 20 12.62 7.38 10.97
CA GLY A 20 12.12 7.86 9.69
C GLY A 20 11.50 6.74 8.86
N PHE A 21 12.09 5.53 8.90
CA PHE A 21 11.54 4.36 8.20
C PHE A 21 10.18 3.97 8.79
N ALA A 22 10.09 3.88 10.12
CA ALA A 22 8.84 3.53 10.79
C ALA A 22 7.72 4.55 10.46
N LEU A 23 8.03 5.85 10.48
CA LEU A 23 7.08 6.89 10.12
C LEU A 23 6.65 6.80 8.65
N ALA A 24 7.60 6.62 7.73
CA ALA A 24 7.29 6.45 6.31
C ALA A 24 6.42 5.22 6.06
N PHE A 25 6.75 4.09 6.69
CA PHE A 25 5.97 2.86 6.57
C PHE A 25 4.55 3.06 7.05
N LEU A 26 4.35 3.66 8.23
CA LEU A 26 3.02 3.93 8.78
C LEU A 26 2.21 4.90 7.89
N THR A 27 2.85 5.94 7.36
CA THR A 27 2.19 6.90 6.46
C THR A 27 1.76 6.22 5.17
N VAL A 28 2.64 5.50 4.48
CA VAL A 28 2.28 4.79 3.24
C VAL A 28 1.23 3.73 3.53
N PHE A 29 1.38 2.96 4.61
CA PHE A 29 0.40 1.95 5.03
C PHE A 29 -1.00 2.53 5.27
N ALA A 30 -1.08 3.69 5.92
CA ALA A 30 -2.35 4.38 6.13
C ALA A 30 -2.94 4.89 4.81
N VAL A 31 -2.10 5.39 3.89
CA VAL A 31 -2.56 5.78 2.55
C VAL A 31 -3.08 4.57 1.78
N GLU A 32 -2.43 3.41 1.86
CA GLU A 32 -2.87 2.17 1.20
C GLU A 32 -4.30 1.75 1.58
N HIS A 33 -4.83 2.15 2.73
CA HIS A 33 -6.22 1.86 3.11
C HIS A 33 -7.25 2.55 2.20
N PHE A 34 -6.85 3.58 1.46
CA PHE A 34 -7.69 4.24 0.45
C PHE A 34 -7.59 3.58 -0.93
N SER A 35 -6.96 2.40 -1.02
CA SER A 35 -6.93 1.61 -2.26
C SER A 35 -8.33 1.23 -2.72
N THR A 36 -8.51 1.14 -4.03
CA THR A 36 -9.74 0.63 -4.63
C THR A 36 -9.54 -0.82 -5.10
N PHE A 37 -10.60 -1.62 -5.03
CA PHE A 37 -10.58 -3.00 -5.50
C PHE A 37 -11.46 -3.13 -6.74
N SER A 38 -10.98 -3.84 -7.74
CA SER A 38 -11.71 -4.14 -8.98
C SER A 38 -11.49 -5.58 -9.37
N TYR A 39 -12.46 -6.21 -10.04
CA TYR A 39 -12.39 -7.62 -10.36
C TYR A 39 -12.93 -7.94 -11.76
N ILE A 40 -12.49 -9.06 -12.32
CA ILE A 40 -12.99 -9.64 -13.57
C ILE A 40 -13.70 -10.95 -13.23
N PRO A 41 -14.98 -11.12 -13.62
CA PRO A 41 -15.71 -12.37 -13.40
C PRO A 41 -15.18 -13.48 -14.32
N ASN A 42 -15.14 -14.72 -13.80
CA ASN A 42 -14.80 -15.90 -14.60
C ASN A 42 -16.03 -16.41 -15.35
N VAL A 43 -16.37 -15.71 -16.43
CA VAL A 43 -17.41 -16.14 -17.36
C VAL A 43 -16.82 -17.18 -18.30
N ASN A 44 -17.05 -18.47 -18.02
CA ASN A 44 -16.61 -19.60 -18.86
C ASN A 44 -17.27 -19.65 -20.26
N ILE A 45 -17.90 -18.57 -20.74
CA ILE A 45 -18.62 -18.57 -22.01
C ILE A 45 -18.38 -17.23 -22.72
N PRO A 46 -17.52 -17.18 -23.76
CA PRO A 46 -17.62 -16.11 -24.74
C PRO A 46 -18.98 -16.28 -25.44
N SER A 47 -19.97 -15.43 -25.15
CA SER A 47 -21.16 -15.38 -26.00
C SER A 47 -20.74 -14.76 -27.33
N THR A 48 -21.09 -15.41 -28.43
CA THR A 48 -20.84 -14.93 -29.78
C THR A 48 -22.12 -14.29 -30.29
N ASP A 49 -22.02 -13.10 -30.88
CA ASP A 49 -23.14 -12.52 -31.62
C ASP A 49 -23.45 -13.36 -32.88
N SER A 50 -24.55 -13.04 -33.56
CA SER A 50 -24.96 -13.69 -34.81
C SER A 50 -23.90 -13.61 -35.93
N ASN A 51 -22.87 -12.78 -35.76
CA ASN A 51 -21.75 -12.55 -36.68
C ASN A 51 -20.43 -13.18 -36.17
N GLY A 52 -20.47 -14.00 -35.11
CA GLY A 52 -19.29 -14.68 -34.58
C GLY A 52 -18.33 -13.78 -33.79
N LYS A 53 -18.77 -12.58 -33.38
CA LYS A 53 -17.96 -11.66 -32.56
C LYS A 53 -18.13 -11.98 -31.07
N ILE A 54 -17.01 -12.10 -30.35
CA ILE A 54 -17.00 -12.33 -28.89
C ILE A 54 -17.60 -11.11 -28.17
N ILE A 55 -18.72 -11.30 -27.49
CA ILE A 55 -19.36 -10.31 -26.62
C ILE A 55 -18.74 -10.44 -25.23
N LEU A 56 -17.96 -9.43 -24.81
CA LEU A 56 -17.29 -9.39 -23.49
C LEU A 56 -18.23 -9.01 -22.32
N SER A 57 -19.52 -8.79 -22.57
CA SER A 57 -20.50 -8.48 -21.54
C SER A 57 -21.66 -9.48 -21.55
N GLY A 58 -21.41 -10.67 -21.01
CA GLY A 58 -22.49 -11.54 -20.57
C GLY A 58 -23.01 -11.05 -19.22
N THR A 59 -24.31 -10.81 -19.11
CA THR A 59 -24.99 -10.89 -17.81
C THR A 59 -24.59 -12.22 -17.16
N TYR A 60 -23.89 -12.17 -16.04
CA TYR A 60 -23.45 -13.33 -15.28
C TYR A 60 -24.17 -13.34 -13.93
N ASP A 61 -24.42 -14.53 -13.39
CA ASP A 61 -25.01 -14.70 -12.05
C ASP A 61 -23.89 -14.55 -11.00
N PRO A 62 -23.87 -13.46 -10.21
CA PRO A 62 -22.84 -13.23 -9.19
C PRO A 62 -22.70 -14.37 -8.18
N THR A 63 -23.80 -15.07 -7.90
CA THR A 63 -23.86 -16.12 -6.88
C THR A 63 -23.25 -17.44 -7.33
N LYS A 64 -23.01 -17.60 -8.63
CA LYS A 64 -22.47 -18.82 -9.24
C LYS A 64 -21.17 -18.59 -10.00
N THR A 65 -20.77 -17.33 -10.18
CA THR A 65 -19.61 -16.96 -10.99
C THR A 65 -18.42 -16.66 -10.07
N PRO A 66 -17.34 -17.45 -10.12
CA PRO A 66 -16.12 -17.14 -9.38
C PRO A 66 -15.38 -15.96 -10.02
N VAL A 67 -14.51 -15.31 -9.25
CA VAL A 67 -13.67 -14.21 -9.71
C VAL A 67 -12.46 -14.78 -10.46
N ALA A 68 -12.28 -14.40 -11.73
CA ALA A 68 -11.12 -14.79 -12.53
C ALA A 68 -9.86 -14.01 -12.11
N THR A 69 -10.01 -12.70 -11.90
CA THR A 69 -8.89 -11.84 -11.50
C THR A 69 -9.36 -10.76 -10.56
N LEU A 70 -8.59 -10.52 -9.50
CA LEU A 70 -8.83 -9.46 -8.53
C LEU A 70 -7.65 -8.49 -8.55
N TYR A 71 -7.92 -7.20 -8.61
CA TYR A 71 -6.94 -6.13 -8.60
C TYR A 71 -7.17 -5.20 -7.42
N GLN A 72 -6.08 -4.84 -6.75
CA GLN A 72 -6.04 -3.67 -5.87
C GLN A 72 -5.33 -2.54 -6.63
N THR A 73 -5.96 -1.37 -6.72
CA THR A 73 -5.33 -0.15 -7.24
C THR A 73 -4.99 0.73 -6.05
N THR A 74 -3.71 0.96 -5.82
CA THR A 74 -3.23 1.82 -4.75
C THR A 74 -3.54 3.28 -5.08
N PRO A 75 -3.63 4.19 -4.08
CA PRO A 75 -3.81 5.62 -4.34
C PRO A 75 -2.68 6.25 -5.16
N PHE A 76 -1.53 5.58 -5.21
CA PHE A 76 -0.39 5.97 -6.03
C PHE A 76 -0.49 5.49 -7.49
N GLY A 77 -1.55 4.78 -7.84
CA GLY A 77 -1.83 4.31 -9.20
C GLY A 77 -1.25 2.94 -9.54
N THR A 78 -0.61 2.26 -8.57
CA THR A 78 -0.07 0.92 -8.78
C THR A 78 -1.17 -0.12 -8.73
N ARG A 79 -1.21 -1.02 -9.72
CA ARG A 79 -2.15 -2.13 -9.76
C ARG A 79 -1.47 -3.42 -9.31
N ILE A 80 -2.07 -4.08 -8.32
CA ILE A 80 -1.55 -5.29 -7.69
C ILE A 80 -2.55 -6.41 -7.94
N ASN A 81 -2.09 -7.48 -8.59
CA ASN A 81 -2.89 -8.69 -8.78
C ASN A 81 -2.97 -9.44 -7.46
N LEU A 82 -4.21 -9.68 -7.02
CA LEU A 82 -4.51 -10.43 -5.82
C LEU A 82 -4.91 -11.86 -6.17
N PRO A 83 -4.50 -12.85 -5.37
CA PRO A 83 -4.94 -14.22 -5.57
C PRO A 83 -6.44 -14.32 -5.29
N THR A 84 -7.20 -14.84 -6.24
CA THR A 84 -8.67 -14.91 -6.14
C THR A 84 -9.16 -16.03 -5.23
N ASN A 85 -8.35 -17.09 -5.01
CA ASN A 85 -8.62 -18.17 -4.06
C ASN A 85 -10.05 -18.76 -4.09
N GLY A 86 -10.72 -18.75 -5.26
CA GLY A 86 -12.09 -19.28 -5.41
C GLY A 86 -13.21 -18.35 -4.93
N ILE A 87 -12.91 -17.07 -4.65
CA ILE A 87 -13.89 -16.04 -4.28
C ILE A 87 -14.99 -15.93 -5.34
N MET A 88 -16.24 -15.76 -4.89
CA MET A 88 -17.38 -15.54 -5.77
C MET A 88 -17.59 -14.06 -6.05
N CYS A 89 -18.11 -13.72 -7.23
CA CYS A 89 -18.41 -12.33 -7.58
C CYS A 89 -19.47 -11.73 -6.64
N SER A 90 -20.39 -12.53 -6.11
CA SER A 90 -21.36 -12.12 -5.09
C SER A 90 -20.71 -11.60 -3.81
N GLU A 91 -19.51 -12.08 -3.46
CA GLU A 91 -18.75 -11.61 -2.29
C GLU A 91 -18.14 -10.22 -2.52
N LEU A 92 -18.06 -9.79 -3.78
CA LEU A 92 -17.48 -8.51 -4.21
C LEU A 92 -18.53 -7.48 -4.66
N LEU A 93 -19.75 -7.91 -5.00
CA LEU A 93 -20.81 -7.09 -5.59
C LEU A 93 -21.70 -6.35 -4.60
N ILE A 94 -21.41 -6.41 -3.30
CA ILE A 94 -22.11 -5.59 -2.33
C ILE A 94 -21.53 -4.18 -2.40
N GLU A 95 -22.12 -3.34 -3.27
CA GLU A 95 -21.90 -1.90 -3.29
C GLU A 95 -22.00 -1.36 -1.85
N GLY A 96 -20.90 -0.77 -1.36
CA GLY A 96 -20.87 -0.12 -0.06
C GLY A 96 -20.66 -1.02 1.17
N SER A 97 -20.51 -2.35 1.02
CA SER A 97 -20.00 -3.14 2.15
C SER A 97 -18.49 -3.24 2.06
N ASP A 98 -17.82 -2.83 3.14
CA ASP A 98 -16.42 -3.09 3.40
C ASP A 98 -16.06 -4.51 2.99
N PHE A 99 -15.40 -4.65 1.83
CA PHE A 99 -14.84 -5.87 1.24
C PHE A 99 -14.72 -6.95 2.32
N LYS A 100 -15.68 -7.88 2.43
CA LYS A 100 -15.83 -8.71 3.66
C LYS A 100 -14.48 -9.32 4.02
N SER A 101 -14.07 -9.09 5.27
CA SER A 101 -12.83 -9.54 5.92
C SER A 101 -12.02 -10.57 5.13
N TYR A 102 -11.21 -10.11 4.17
CA TYR A 102 -10.04 -10.89 3.78
C TYR A 102 -9.26 -11.04 5.09
N SER A 103 -9.18 -12.26 5.62
CA SER A 103 -8.47 -12.53 6.88
C SER A 103 -7.04 -11.99 6.89
N ASN A 104 -6.49 -11.67 5.70
CA ASN A 104 -5.16 -11.14 5.47
C ASN A 104 -5.12 -9.72 4.87
N LYS A 105 -6.16 -8.88 5.03
CA LYS A 105 -6.16 -7.48 4.52
C LYS A 105 -4.89 -6.70 4.92
N GLY A 106 -4.50 -6.80 6.19
CA GLY A 106 -3.28 -6.15 6.69
C GLY A 106 -2.02 -6.62 5.96
N LEU A 107 -1.92 -7.91 5.64
CA LEU A 107 -0.80 -8.47 4.85
C LEU A 107 -0.80 -7.94 3.42
N LEU A 108 -1.99 -7.79 2.80
CA LEU A 108 -2.13 -7.23 1.47
C LEU A 108 -1.72 -5.75 1.42
N PHE A 109 -2.14 -4.96 2.40
CA PHE A 109 -1.71 -3.56 2.51
C PHE A 109 -0.21 -3.46 2.78
N ALA A 110 0.35 -4.28 3.68
CA ALA A 110 1.79 -4.31 3.89
C ALA A 110 2.55 -4.66 2.60
N LYS A 111 2.08 -5.65 1.84
CA LYS A 111 2.65 -6.00 0.52
C LYS A 111 2.54 -4.84 -0.47
N SER A 112 1.44 -4.09 -0.42
CA SER A 112 1.21 -2.92 -1.28
C SER A 112 2.21 -1.81 -0.99
N VAL A 113 2.49 -1.52 0.29
CA VAL A 113 3.53 -0.57 0.71
C VAL A 113 4.90 -0.89 0.09
N PHE A 114 5.26 -2.18 0.03
CA PHE A 114 6.53 -2.60 -0.59
C PHE A 114 6.50 -2.59 -2.11
N ASN A 115 5.34 -2.79 -2.75
CA ASN A 115 5.21 -2.61 -4.20
C ASN A 115 5.36 -1.13 -4.58
N ASP A 116 4.89 -0.21 -3.74
CA ASP A 116 5.03 1.23 -3.88
C ASP A 116 6.31 1.77 -3.23
N TYR A 117 7.42 1.02 -3.35
CA TYR A 117 8.71 1.33 -2.73
C TYR A 117 9.24 2.73 -3.08
N LYS A 118 8.92 3.27 -4.26
CA LYS A 118 9.35 4.63 -4.67
C LYS A 118 8.80 5.69 -3.73
N TYR A 119 7.53 5.57 -3.36
CA TYR A 119 6.87 6.49 -2.43
C TYR A 119 7.34 6.23 -1.00
N LEU A 120 7.52 4.97 -0.62
CA LEU A 120 8.12 4.62 0.67
C LEU A 120 9.51 5.26 0.85
N LEU A 121 10.39 5.15 -0.15
CA LEU A 121 11.72 5.77 -0.14
C LEU A 121 11.64 7.30 -0.08
N LEU A 122 10.70 7.91 -0.83
CA LEU A 122 10.50 9.36 -0.82
C LEU A 122 10.07 9.85 0.57
N PHE A 123 9.03 9.26 1.15
CA PHE A 123 8.59 9.59 2.51
C PHE A 123 9.68 9.31 3.53
N TRP A 124 10.42 8.21 3.38
CA TRP A 124 11.51 7.87 4.29
C TRP A 124 12.61 8.93 4.29
N LEU A 125 13.06 9.37 3.11
CA LEU A 125 14.05 10.44 2.99
C LEU A 125 13.54 11.74 3.61
N VAL A 126 12.29 12.13 3.34
CA VAL A 126 11.66 13.31 3.92
C VAL A 126 11.62 13.21 5.45
N TYR A 127 11.21 12.08 6.03
CA TYR A 127 11.18 11.90 7.47
C TYR A 127 12.58 11.86 8.10
N ILE A 128 13.59 11.32 7.41
CA ILE A 128 14.99 11.43 7.86
C ILE A 128 15.39 12.90 7.95
N LEU A 129 15.13 13.70 6.92
CA LEU A 129 15.47 15.13 6.91
C LEU A 129 14.74 15.88 8.03
N ILE A 130 13.45 15.62 8.21
CA ILE A 130 12.63 16.22 9.28
C ILE A 130 13.20 15.85 10.66
N THR A 131 13.46 14.57 10.92
CA THR A 131 13.97 14.10 12.22
C THR A 131 15.37 14.63 12.51
N LEU A 132 16.24 14.72 11.50
CA LEU A 132 17.55 15.35 11.63
C LEU A 132 17.44 16.86 11.86
N PHE A 133 16.51 17.55 11.19
CA PHE A 133 16.23 18.97 11.39
C PHE A 133 15.79 19.21 12.85
N PHE A 134 14.73 18.57 13.33
CA PHE A 134 14.28 18.76 14.72
C PHE A 134 15.34 18.39 15.77
N LYS A 135 16.19 17.38 15.49
CA LYS A 135 17.32 17.05 16.37
C LYS A 135 18.44 18.09 16.32
N ARG A 136 18.72 18.69 15.17
CA ARG A 136 19.74 19.76 15.03
C ARG A 136 19.27 21.07 15.64
N TYR A 137 17.99 21.39 15.52
CA TYR A 137 17.37 22.60 16.06
C TYR A 137 16.83 22.45 17.50
N ARG A 138 17.12 21.32 18.18
CA ARG A 138 16.74 20.96 19.56
C ARG A 138 15.90 22.03 20.28
N LEU A 139 14.59 21.85 20.35
CA LEU A 139 13.76 22.27 21.50
C LEU A 139 13.91 23.71 22.04
N LYS A 140 14.49 24.69 21.33
CA LYS A 140 14.53 26.08 21.84
C LYS A 140 13.13 26.69 21.93
N ALA A 141 12.17 26.18 21.17
CA ALA A 141 10.76 26.56 21.30
C ALA A 141 10.09 25.94 22.55
N LEU A 142 10.43 24.70 22.94
CA LEU A 142 9.72 24.03 24.04
C LEU A 142 10.13 24.55 25.43
N ILE A 143 11.35 25.07 25.60
CA ILE A 143 11.81 25.69 26.87
C ILE A 143 11.31 27.15 26.99
N LEU A 144 10.99 27.82 25.87
CA LEU A 144 10.52 29.22 25.91
C LEU A 144 8.99 29.34 26.15
N ILE A 145 8.23 28.25 26.03
CA ILE A 145 6.74 28.28 26.09
C ILE A 145 6.19 27.72 27.42
N LEU A 146 7.04 27.17 28.29
CA LEU A 146 6.65 26.81 29.67
C LEU A 146 7.01 27.98 30.60
N PRO A 147 6.04 28.82 31.02
CA PRO A 147 6.28 29.72 32.13
C PRO A 147 6.44 28.86 33.40
N THR A 148 7.59 29.01 34.04
CA THR A 148 7.85 28.61 35.44
C THR A 148 6.84 29.21 36.39
#